data_AF-A0A2S9YDT6-F1
#
_entry.id   AF-A0A2S9YDT6-F1
#
_cell.length_a   1.000
_cell.length_b   1.000
_cell.length_c   1.000
_cell.angle_alpha   90.00
_cell.angle_beta   90.00
_cell.angle_gamma   90.00
#
_symmetry.space_group_name_H-M   'P 1'
#
loop_
_entity.id
_entity.type
_entity.pdbx_description
1 polymer ?
#
loop_
_entity_poly.entity_id
_entity_poly.type
_entity_poly.pdbx_seq_one_letter_code
_entity_poly.pdbx_strand_id
1 'polypeptide(L)'
;MPLAAKHFDIIIGVDVHIVQPPGTVPPAPVPHPFVGIVFDPFDYIPLLGSTVTVNGLPRAQAGSAGLPIPSHIPIGGVFVRPPGNV
;
A
#
# COMPACT_ATOMS: atom_id res chain seq x y z
N MET A 1 -6.54 -10.48 17.10
CA MET A 1 -5.41 -10.09 16.22
C MET A 1 -4.24 -10.98 16.58
N PRO A 2 -3.67 -11.76 15.64
CA PRO A 2 -2.46 -12.53 15.92
C PRO A 2 -1.31 -11.60 16.34
N LEU A 3 -0.33 -12.13 17.07
CA LEU A 3 0.84 -11.37 17.55
C LEU A 3 1.82 -11.01 16.42
N ALA A 4 1.55 -11.43 15.19
CA ALA A 4 2.35 -11.17 14.00
C ALA A 4 1.45 -10.85 12.79
N ALA A 5 1.89 -9.91 11.96
CA ALA A 5 1.20 -9.55 10.72
C ALA A 5 1.44 -10.61 9.63
N LYS A 6 0.47 -10.76 8.75
CA LYS A 6 0.45 -11.73 7.64
C LYS A 6 -0.23 -11.16 6.42
N HIS A 7 -0.12 -11.88 5.31
CA HIS A 7 -0.88 -11.56 4.11
C HIS A 7 -2.39 -11.47 4.41
N PHE A 8 -3.07 -10.58 3.70
CA PHE A 8 -4.48 -10.22 3.86
C PHE A 8 -4.83 -9.49 5.16
N ASP A 9 -3.85 -9.19 6.03
CA ASP A 9 -4.09 -8.22 7.10
C ASP A 9 -4.26 -6.82 6.50
N ILE A 10 -5.20 -6.06 7.07
CA ILE A 10 -5.50 -4.69 6.64
C ILE A 10 -4.35 -3.77 7.06
N ILE A 11 -3.90 -2.94 6.13
CA ILE A 11 -2.96 -1.85 6.34
C ILE A 11 -3.73 -0.53 6.21
N ILE A 12 -3.56 0.35 7.19
CA ILE A 12 -4.03 1.74 7.14
C ILE A 12 -2.84 2.67 7.33
N GLY A 13 -2.84 3.80 6.61
CA GLY A 13 -1.73 4.74 6.65
C GLY A 13 -2.04 6.07 5.99
N VAL A 14 -0.98 6.86 5.80
CA VAL A 14 -1.03 8.11 5.06
C VAL A 14 0.07 8.08 4.01
N ASP A 15 -0.32 8.27 2.75
CA ASP A 15 0.61 8.49 1.63
C ASP A 15 0.72 9.98 1.32
N VAL A 16 1.89 10.46 0.91
CA VAL A 16 2.09 11.88 0.58
C VAL A 16 2.40 11.99 -0.90
N HIS A 17 1.49 12.60 -1.65
CA HIS A 17 1.64 12.82 -3.08
C HIS A 17 1.77 14.30 -3.41
N ILE A 18 2.49 14.59 -4.50
CA ILE A 18 2.46 15.91 -5.11
C ILE A 18 1.19 16.01 -5.96
N VAL A 19 0.26 16.86 -5.55
CA VAL A 19 -1.00 17.14 -6.25
C VAL A 19 -0.94 18.54 -6.84
N GLN A 20 -1.45 18.68 -8.05
CA GLN A 20 -1.76 19.95 -8.69
C GLN A 20 -3.21 20.32 -8.33
N PRO A 21 -3.44 21.33 -7.47
CA PRO A 21 -4.78 21.78 -7.14
C PRO A 21 -5.45 22.49 -8.33
N PRO A 22 -6.79 22.65 -8.33
CA PRO A 22 -7.49 23.43 -9.34
C PRO A 22 -7.02 24.89 -9.39
N GLY A 23 -7.10 25.51 -10.58
CA GLY A 23 -6.73 26.91 -10.78
C GLY A 23 -5.22 27.13 -10.96
N THR A 24 -4.71 28.25 -10.45
CA THR A 24 -3.31 28.68 -10.64
C THR A 24 -2.42 28.37 -9.42
N VAL A 25 -2.87 27.50 -8.51
CA VAL A 25 -2.13 27.14 -7.30
C VAL A 25 -0.97 26.21 -7.68
N PRO A 26 0.28 26.44 -7.22
CA PRO A 26 1.39 25.53 -7.50
C PRO A 26 1.17 24.12 -6.93
N PRO A 27 1.83 23.08 -7.47
CA PRO A 27 1.82 21.75 -6.89
C PRO A 27 2.30 21.74 -5.44
N ALA A 28 1.67 20.93 -4.60
CA ALA A 28 2.00 20.82 -3.18
C ALA A 28 1.97 19.35 -2.70
N PRO A 29 2.74 19.00 -1.66
CA PRO A 29 2.61 17.72 -0.98
C PRO A 29 1.28 17.67 -0.21
N VAL A 30 0.45 16.68 -0.53
CA VAL A 30 -0.86 16.48 0.09
C VAL A 30 -0.92 15.09 0.74
N PRO A 31 -1.25 14.99 2.05
CA PRO A 31 -1.47 13.71 2.71
C PRO A 31 -2.78 13.09 2.24
N HIS A 32 -2.72 11.84 1.78
CA HIS A 32 -3.84 11.02 1.35
C HIS A 32 -4.01 9.84 2.31
N PRO A 33 -5.25 9.49 2.69
CA PRO A 33 -5.48 8.25 3.40
C PRO A 33 -5.10 7.06 2.50
N PHE A 34 -4.37 6.10 3.08
CA PHE A 34 -4.06 4.82 2.47
C PHE A 34 -4.81 3.70 3.19
N VAL A 35 -5.45 2.84 2.42
CA VAL A 35 -6.03 1.58 2.91
C VAL A 35 -5.70 0.47 1.90
N GLY A 36 -5.27 -0.66 2.43
CA GLY A 36 -4.88 -1.81 1.61
C GLY A 36 -4.74 -3.08 2.42
N ILE A 37 -4.13 -4.08 1.82
CA ILE A 37 -3.80 -5.35 2.46
C ILE A 37 -2.32 -5.66 2.29
N VAL A 38 -1.74 -6.39 3.24
CA VAL A 38 -0.41 -6.99 3.02
C VAL A 38 -0.55 -8.06 1.94
N PHE A 39 0.16 -7.93 0.84
CA PHE A 39 0.17 -8.95 -0.20
C PHE A 39 1.42 -8.82 -1.07
N ASP A 40 2.19 -9.91 -1.15
CA ASP A 40 3.38 -10.01 -1.97
C ASP A 40 3.35 -11.33 -2.78
N PRO A 41 3.14 -11.30 -4.10
CA PRO A 41 3.12 -12.51 -4.91
C PRO A 41 4.41 -13.35 -4.82
N PHE A 42 5.57 -12.72 -4.59
CA PHE A 42 6.85 -13.43 -4.51
C PHE A 42 6.92 -14.37 -3.30
N ASP A 43 6.19 -14.08 -2.23
CA ASP A 43 6.11 -14.93 -1.03
C ASP A 43 5.45 -16.29 -1.33
N TYR A 44 4.77 -16.47 -2.46
CA TYR A 44 4.14 -17.73 -2.86
C TYR A 44 4.98 -18.56 -3.85
N ILE A 45 6.14 -18.08 -4.27
CA ILE A 45 7.00 -18.82 -5.20
C ILE A 45 7.60 -20.04 -4.48
N PRO A 46 7.39 -21.28 -4.97
CA PRO A 46 7.99 -22.45 -4.37
C PRO A 46 9.51 -22.31 -4.24
N LEU A 47 10.07 -22.68 -3.08
CA LEU A 47 11.51 -22.68 -2.78
C LEU A 47 12.20 -21.30 -2.74
N LEU A 48 11.50 -20.20 -3.04
CA LEU A 48 12.04 -18.83 -2.98
C LEU A 48 11.23 -17.88 -2.10
N GLY A 49 9.92 -18.13 -1.99
CA GLY A 49 9.00 -17.31 -1.23
C GLY A 49 9.07 -17.53 0.28
N SER A 50 7.99 -17.16 0.96
CA SER A 50 7.93 -17.17 2.42
C SER A 50 8.02 -18.58 2.98
N THR A 51 8.98 -18.79 3.89
CA THR A 51 9.16 -20.05 4.62
C THR A 51 8.44 -20.06 5.96
N VAL A 52 7.88 -18.91 6.38
CA VAL A 52 7.23 -18.74 7.68
C VAL A 52 5.79 -18.32 7.46
N THR A 53 4.87 -19.08 8.03
CA THR A 53 3.44 -18.76 8.01
C THR A 53 2.95 -18.34 9.38
N VAL A 54 1.93 -17.46 9.38
CA VAL A 54 1.17 -17.07 10.55
C VAL A 54 -0.28 -17.42 10.25
N ASN A 55 -0.87 -18.32 11.03
CA ASN A 55 -2.22 -18.84 10.79
C ASN A 55 -2.42 -19.37 9.36
N GLY A 56 -1.42 -20.05 8.81
CA GLY A 56 -1.49 -20.68 7.48
C GLY A 56 -1.30 -19.75 6.29
N LEU A 57 -1.02 -18.46 6.51
CA LEU A 57 -0.73 -17.49 5.45
C LEU A 57 0.72 -17.00 5.57
N PRO A 58 1.38 -16.60 4.47
CA PRO A 58 2.72 -16.00 4.53
C PRO A 58 2.79 -14.84 5.53
N ARG A 59 3.84 -14.83 6.35
CA ARG A 59 4.09 -13.70 7.26
C ARG A 59 4.29 -12.40 6.49
N ALA A 60 3.94 -11.28 7.09
CA ALA A 60 4.43 -9.98 6.65
C ALA A 60 5.87 -9.79 7.15
N GLN A 61 6.70 -9.08 6.39
CA GLN A 61 8.04 -8.67 6.79
C GLN A 61 8.32 -7.23 6.31
N ALA A 62 9.44 -6.66 6.77
CA ALA A 62 9.90 -5.38 6.23
C ALA A 62 10.12 -5.55 4.71
N GLY A 63 9.47 -4.70 3.92
CA GLY A 63 9.50 -4.79 2.45
C GLY A 63 8.35 -5.58 1.82
N SER A 64 7.50 -6.26 2.60
CA SER A 64 6.26 -6.83 2.06
C SER A 64 5.39 -5.71 1.45
N ALA A 65 4.90 -5.93 0.24
CA ALA A 65 4.08 -4.95 -0.45
C ALA A 65 2.71 -4.78 0.22
N GLY A 66 2.19 -3.55 0.16
CA GLY A 66 0.82 -3.22 0.53
C GLY A 66 0.01 -2.99 -0.74
N LEU A 67 -0.92 -3.90 -1.05
CA LEU A 67 -1.82 -3.75 -2.19
C LEU A 67 -2.93 -2.76 -1.82
N PRO A 68 -3.02 -1.59 -2.47
CA PRO A 68 -4.06 -0.60 -2.17
C PRO A 68 -5.44 -1.05 -2.63
N ILE A 69 -6.45 -0.92 -1.77
CA ILE A 69 -7.85 -1.26 -2.07
C ILE A 69 -8.79 -0.24 -1.40
N PRO A 70 -9.31 0.79 -2.11
CA PRO A 70 -9.16 1.06 -3.55
C PRO A 70 -7.73 1.51 -3.90
N SER A 71 -7.41 1.56 -5.20
CA SER A 71 -6.08 2.00 -5.65
C SER A 71 -5.73 3.37 -5.06
N HIS A 72 -6.63 4.35 -5.14
CA HIS A 72 -6.48 5.66 -4.48
C HIS A 72 -7.85 6.22 -4.05
N ILE A 73 -7.83 7.03 -2.99
CA ILE A 73 -9.00 7.79 -2.52
C ILE A 73 -8.93 9.20 -3.14
N PRO A 74 -9.90 9.60 -3.99
CA PRO A 74 -9.90 10.94 -4.57
C PRO A 74 -10.19 12.00 -3.50
N ILE A 75 -9.29 12.97 -3.35
CA ILE A 75 -9.46 14.09 -2.40
C ILE A 75 -9.45 15.48 -3.08
N GLY A 76 -9.45 15.50 -4.42
CA GLY A 76 -9.46 16.72 -5.24
C GLY A 76 -8.10 17.03 -5.88
N GLY A 77 -8.12 17.77 -7.00
CA GLY A 77 -6.94 18.04 -7.82
C GLY A 77 -6.53 16.86 -8.70
N VAL A 78 -5.33 16.93 -9.30
CA VAL A 78 -4.74 15.84 -10.09
C VAL A 78 -3.35 15.48 -9.57
N PHE A 79 -3.01 14.19 -9.59
CA PHE A 79 -1.65 13.74 -9.27
C PHE A 79 -0.66 14.29 -10.31
N VAL A 80 0.43 14.91 -9.85
CA VAL A 80 1.53 15.32 -10.75
C VAL A 80 2.29 14.09 -11.25
N ARG A 81 2.50 13.11 -10.37
CA ARG A 81 2.99 11.79 -10.73
C ARG A 81 1.93 10.76 -10.33
N PRO A 82 1.41 9.96 -11.30
CA PRO A 82 0.52 8.87 -10.96
C PRO A 82 1.16 7.95 -9.92
N PRO A 83 0.38 7.44 -8.96
CA PRO A 83 0.91 6.56 -7.94
C PRO A 83 1.48 5.28 -8.55
N GLY A 84 2.64 4.86 -8.03
CA GLY A 84 3.39 3.72 -8.55
C GLY A 84 3.19 2.43 -7.76
N ASN A 85 2.28 2.41 -6.78
CA ASN A 85 2.10 1.30 -5.84
C ASN A 85 1.25 0.16 -6.45
N VAL A 86 1.33 -0.04 -7.78
CA VAL A 86 0.66 -1.11 -8.51
C VAL A 86 1.52 -2.37 -8.58
#